data_AF-A0A4P1JTI3-F1
#
_entry.id   AF-A0A4P1JTI3-F1
#
_cell.length_a   1.000
_cell.length_b   1.000
_cell.length_c   1.000
_cell.angle_alpha   90.00
_cell.angle_beta   90.00
_cell.angle_gamma   90.00
#
_symmetry.space_group_name_H-M   'P 1'
#
loop_
_entity.id
_entity.type
_entity.pdbx_description
1 polymer ?
#
loop_
_entity_poly.entity_id
_entity_poly.type
_entity_poly.pdbx_seq_one_letter_code
_entity_poly.pdbx_strand_id
1 'polypeptide(L)'
;MHDRLPGLRALDHSRGPDAPVRPPAPALTPSAPPPAYVDRGYHPGGRWERILRTIQDRPLTESEILRAVHDGRYPRKIERRKVYAALGAMTRHGLAARLPGRPPAFTATAHGVRVLLDPAA
;
A
#
# COMPACT_ATOMS: atom_id res chain seq x y z
N MET A 1 41.47 -72.01 -40.70
CA MET A 1 42.48 -72.34 -39.67
C MET A 1 43.19 -71.05 -39.31
N HIS A 2 43.20 -70.48 -38.11
CA HIS A 2 42.60 -70.73 -36.79
C HIS A 2 42.76 -69.37 -36.06
N ASP A 3 41.70 -68.81 -35.44
CA ASP A 3 41.49 -68.77 -33.97
C ASP A 3 42.53 -67.87 -33.25
N ARG A 4 42.25 -66.86 -32.39
CA ARG A 4 41.12 -66.55 -31.49
C ARG A 4 41.13 -65.08 -31.09
N LEU A 5 39.94 -64.57 -30.77
CA LEU A 5 39.68 -63.37 -29.97
C LEU A 5 40.14 -63.54 -28.50
N PRO A 6 40.60 -62.45 -27.85
CA PRO A 6 40.25 -62.16 -26.47
C PRO A 6 39.77 -60.69 -26.36
N GLY A 7 38.94 -60.24 -25.43
CA GLY A 7 38.38 -60.82 -24.22
C GLY A 7 37.39 -59.79 -23.65
N LEU A 8 36.40 -60.30 -22.90
CA LEU A 8 35.35 -59.55 -22.22
C LEU A 8 35.85 -58.86 -20.94
N ARG A 9 35.09 -57.81 -20.56
CA ARG A 9 35.02 -57.08 -19.26
C ARG A 9 35.91 -55.82 -19.16
N ALA A 10 35.48 -54.71 -18.57
CA ALA A 10 34.40 -54.48 -17.62
C ALA A 10 33.79 -53.08 -17.78
N LEU A 11 32.54 -53.00 -17.34
CA LEU A 11 31.81 -51.82 -16.90
C LEU A 11 32.73 -50.81 -16.19
N ASP A 12 32.70 -49.54 -16.60
CA ASP A 12 32.80 -48.46 -15.61
C ASP A 12 31.95 -47.25 -16.00
N HIS A 13 31.13 -46.92 -15.02
CA HIS A 13 30.39 -45.71 -14.72
C HIS A 13 30.88 -44.43 -15.42
N SER A 14 29.95 -43.68 -16.04
CA SER A 14 29.83 -42.22 -15.82
C SER A 14 28.84 -41.56 -16.79
N ARG A 15 27.64 -41.27 -16.28
CA ARG A 15 26.84 -40.04 -16.52
C ARG A 15 25.55 -40.27 -15.73
N GLY A 16 25.43 -39.78 -14.52
CA GLY A 16 25.34 -38.34 -14.23
C GLY A 16 23.86 -37.98 -14.29
N PRO A 17 23.25 -37.52 -13.17
CA PRO A 17 21.84 -37.70 -12.89
C PRO A 17 20.93 -36.89 -13.81
N ASP A 18 19.77 -37.49 -14.09
CA ASP A 18 18.55 -36.84 -14.55
C ASP A 18 18.32 -35.56 -13.72
N ALA A 19 18.72 -34.42 -14.28
CA ALA A 19 18.51 -33.13 -13.66
C ALA A 19 17.03 -32.79 -13.89
N PRO A 20 16.20 -32.62 -12.84
CA PRO A 20 14.84 -32.16 -13.05
C PRO A 20 14.92 -30.79 -13.72
N VAL A 21 14.40 -30.69 -14.94
CA VAL A 21 14.26 -29.43 -15.66
C VAL A 21 13.43 -28.52 -14.77
N ARG A 22 14.10 -27.61 -14.07
CA ARG A 22 13.44 -26.60 -13.25
C ARG A 22 12.62 -25.75 -14.22
N PRO A 23 11.29 -25.64 -14.07
CA PRO A 23 10.54 -24.71 -14.90
C PRO A 23 11.14 -23.30 -14.69
N PRO A 24 11.25 -22.48 -15.73
CA PRO A 24 11.70 -21.10 -15.57
C PRO A 24 10.80 -20.44 -14.52
N ALA A 25 11.42 -19.69 -13.60
CA ALA A 25 10.68 -18.94 -12.59
C ALA A 25 9.58 -18.13 -13.29
N PRO A 26 8.34 -18.09 -12.77
CA PRO A 26 7.31 -17.25 -13.35
C PRO A 26 7.87 -15.84 -13.39
N ALA A 27 7.95 -15.27 -14.60
CA ALA A 27 8.26 -13.86 -14.76
C ALA A 27 7.32 -13.12 -13.82
N LEU A 28 7.90 -12.40 -12.85
CA LEU A 28 7.16 -11.51 -11.98
C LEU A 28 6.45 -10.54 -12.92
N THR A 29 5.18 -10.80 -13.20
CA THR A 29 4.33 -9.84 -13.88
C THR A 29 4.45 -8.56 -13.08
N PRO A 30 4.79 -7.41 -13.70
CA PRO A 30 4.72 -6.14 -12.98
C PRO A 30 3.31 -6.06 -12.43
N SER A 31 3.23 -6.13 -11.10
CA SER A 31 1.99 -6.00 -10.34
C SER A 31 1.31 -4.74 -10.88
N ALA A 32 0.07 -4.88 -11.35
CA ALA A 32 -0.72 -3.79 -11.87
C ALA A 32 -0.50 -2.53 -11.02
N PRO A 33 -0.33 -1.33 -11.62
CA PRO A 33 -0.09 -0.12 -10.85
C PRO A 33 -1.13 -0.06 -9.73
N PRO A 34 -0.74 0.27 -8.48
CA PRO A 34 -1.70 0.40 -7.39
C PRO A 34 -2.82 1.31 -7.89
N PRO A 35 -4.10 0.97 -7.64
CA PRO A 35 -5.23 1.72 -8.19
C PRO A 35 -4.95 3.20 -7.95
N ALA A 36 -4.84 3.96 -9.04
CA ALA A 36 -4.61 5.39 -8.97
C ALA A 36 -5.74 5.94 -8.11
N TYR A 37 -5.41 6.30 -6.87
CA TYR A 37 -6.39 6.80 -5.93
C TYR A 37 -6.74 8.19 -6.45
N VAL A 38 -7.82 8.28 -7.23
CA VAL A 38 -8.29 9.56 -7.76
C VAL A 38 -8.55 10.45 -6.56
N ASP A 39 -7.74 11.49 -6.44
CA ASP A 39 -7.96 12.56 -5.47
C ASP A 39 -9.24 13.28 -5.89
N ARG A 40 -10.39 12.79 -5.42
CA ARG A 40 -11.70 13.36 -5.76
C ARG A 40 -11.96 14.69 -5.06
N GLY A 41 -10.97 15.24 -4.34
CA GLY A 41 -11.13 16.47 -3.59
C GLY A 41 -12.10 16.32 -2.41
N TYR A 42 -12.49 17.46 -1.86
CA TYR A 42 -13.51 17.52 -0.81
C TYR A 42 -14.87 17.14 -1.38
N HIS A 43 -15.61 16.30 -0.64
CA HIS A 43 -16.98 15.91 -0.97
C HIS A 43 -17.80 15.82 0.32
N PRO A 44 -19.00 16.43 0.38
CA PRO A 44 -19.91 16.30 1.52
C PRO A 44 -20.30 14.84 1.82
N GLY A 45 -20.35 14.44 3.08
CA GLY A 45 -20.47 13.04 3.55
C GLY A 45 -19.23 12.18 3.30
N GLY A 46 -18.18 12.75 2.69
CA GLY A 46 -16.97 12.04 2.30
C GLY A 46 -15.98 11.81 3.44
N ARG A 47 -14.85 11.16 3.11
CA ARG A 47 -13.78 10.94 4.09
C ARG A 47 -13.16 12.25 4.57
N TRP A 48 -12.97 13.22 3.68
CA TRP A 48 -12.32 14.48 4.03
C TRP A 48 -13.16 15.29 5.01
N GLU A 49 -14.48 15.32 4.82
CA GLU A 49 -15.38 15.93 5.80
C GLU A 49 -15.28 15.25 7.17
N ARG A 50 -15.35 13.91 7.21
CA ARG A 50 -15.20 13.16 8.47
C ARG A 50 -13.89 13.48 9.18
N ILE A 51 -12.78 13.54 8.43
CA ILE A 51 -11.47 13.93 8.99
C ILE A 51 -11.51 15.37 9.49
N LEU A 52 -11.99 16.33 8.70
CA LEU A 52 -12.09 17.74 9.10
C LEU A 52 -12.91 17.92 10.37
N ARG A 53 -14.10 17.33 10.46
CA ARG A 53 -14.93 17.33 11.68
C ARG A 53 -14.20 16.76 12.88
N THR A 54 -13.33 15.77 12.68
CA THR A 54 -12.57 15.16 13.78
C THR A 54 -11.46 16.09 14.29
N ILE A 55 -10.83 16.88 13.42
CA ILE A 55 -9.65 17.69 13.76
C ILE A 55 -9.92 19.20 13.87
N GLN A 56 -11.18 19.63 13.73
CA GLN A 56 -11.56 21.04 13.83
C GLN A 56 -11.46 21.57 15.26
N ASP A 57 -11.78 20.74 16.25
CA ASP A 57 -11.87 21.18 17.66
C ASP A 57 -10.52 21.09 18.37
N ARG A 58 -9.69 20.11 18.00
CA ARG A 58 -8.35 19.94 18.55
C ARG A 58 -7.41 19.21 17.58
N PRO A 59 -6.09 19.42 17.71
CA PRO A 59 -5.12 18.65 16.95
C PRO A 59 -5.14 17.17 17.34
N LEU A 60 -5.04 16.29 16.34
CA LEU A 60 -5.03 14.84 16.53
C LEU A 60 -3.93 14.15 15.72
N THR A 61 -3.37 13.09 16.29
CA THR A 61 -2.41 12.23 15.59
C THR A 61 -3.11 11.36 14.53
N GLU A 62 -2.35 10.87 13.55
CA GLU A 62 -2.88 9.95 12.52
C GLU A 62 -3.61 8.74 13.14
N SER A 63 -3.07 8.19 14.24
CA SER A 63 -3.66 7.05 14.94
C SER A 63 -5.02 7.38 15.56
N GLU A 64 -5.17 8.56 16.16
CA GLU A 64 -6.43 9.03 16.73
C GLU A 64 -7.45 9.31 15.63
N ILE A 65 -7.02 9.96 14.55
CA ILE A 65 -7.87 10.22 13.37
C ILE A 65 -8.35 8.90 12.79
N LEU A 66 -7.45 7.94 12.56
CA LEU A 66 -7.78 6.61 12.06
C LEU A 66 -8.82 5.95 12.97
N ARG A 67 -8.64 5.98 14.30
CA ARG A 67 -9.61 5.40 15.24
C ARG A 67 -10.97 6.07 15.15
N ALA A 68 -11.02 7.39 14.98
CA ALA A 68 -12.27 8.14 14.92
C ALA A 68 -13.04 7.96 13.61
N VAL A 69 -12.33 7.83 12.47
CA VAL A 69 -12.98 7.75 11.14
C VAL A 69 -13.12 6.33 10.60
N HIS A 70 -12.55 5.33 11.27
CA HIS A 70 -12.63 3.94 10.84
C HIS A 70 -14.04 3.38 10.94
N ASP A 71 -14.58 2.88 9.82
CA ASP A 71 -15.94 2.36 9.69
C ASP A 71 -16.00 0.83 9.61
N GLY A 72 -14.88 0.13 9.82
CA GLY A 72 -14.80 -1.33 9.80
C GLY A 72 -14.89 -1.98 8.41
N ARG A 73 -15.11 -1.23 7.32
CA ARG A 73 -15.34 -1.79 5.98
C ARG A 73 -14.12 -2.44 5.35
N TYR A 74 -12.92 -2.03 5.75
CA TYR A 74 -11.66 -2.53 5.20
C TYR A 74 -10.68 -2.89 6.31
N PRO A 75 -9.72 -3.81 6.04
CA PRO A 75 -8.62 -4.09 6.96
C PRO A 75 -7.93 -2.81 7.43
N ARG A 76 -7.58 -2.76 8.72
CA ARG A 76 -6.98 -1.58 9.37
C ARG A 76 -5.74 -1.04 8.64
N LYS A 77 -4.94 -1.91 8.02
CA LYS A 77 -3.76 -1.53 7.21
C LYS A 77 -4.15 -0.71 5.97
N ILE A 78 -5.25 -1.07 5.31
CA ILE A 78 -5.76 -0.37 4.12
C ILE A 78 -6.33 0.99 4.54
N GLU A 79 -7.11 1.03 5.62
CA GLU A 79 -7.67 2.29 6.13
C GLU A 79 -6.58 3.26 6.58
N ARG A 80 -5.53 2.78 7.24
CA ARG A 80 -4.36 3.62 7.58
C ARG A 80 -3.76 4.28 6.34
N ARG A 81 -3.50 3.51 5.28
CA ARG A 81 -2.94 4.06 4.02
C ARG A 81 -3.85 5.12 3.41
N LYS A 82 -5.16 4.88 3.46
CA LYS A 82 -6.17 5.80 2.94
C LYS A 82 -6.28 7.09 3.76
N VAL A 83 -6.23 7.00 5.09
CA VAL A 83 -6.21 8.16 5.99
C VAL A 83 -4.93 8.98 5.77
N TYR A 84 -3.78 8.32 5.72
CA TYR A 84 -2.50 8.99 5.45
C TYR A 84 -2.50 9.72 4.10
N ALA A 85 -2.99 9.08 3.04
CA ALA A 85 -3.13 9.71 1.73
C ALA A 85 -4.07 10.91 1.76
N ALA A 86 -5.21 10.80 2.47
CA ALA A 86 -6.16 11.90 2.62
C ALA A 86 -5.54 13.09 3.38
N LEU A 87 -4.85 12.85 4.50
CA LEU A 87 -4.17 13.90 5.25
C LEU A 87 -3.10 14.62 4.42
N GLY A 88 -2.33 13.87 3.63
CA GLY A 88 -1.37 14.45 2.69
C GLY A 88 -2.02 15.32 1.62
N ALA A 89 -3.12 14.86 1.02
CA ALA A 89 -3.89 15.64 0.04
C ALA A 89 -4.49 16.90 0.68
N MET A 90 -5.20 16.76 1.79
CA MET A 90 -5.81 17.87 2.53
C MET A 90 -4.78 18.93 2.96
N THR A 91 -3.56 18.51 3.31
CA THR A 91 -2.47 19.44 3.63
C THR A 91 -2.02 20.21 2.39
N ARG A 92 -1.89 19.57 1.23
CA ARG A 92 -1.55 20.24 -0.04
C ARG A 92 -2.63 21.20 -0.51
N HIS A 93 -3.89 20.88 -0.28
CA HIS A 93 -5.04 21.75 -0.57
C HIS A 93 -5.29 22.81 0.52
N GLY A 94 -4.44 22.88 1.56
CA GLY A 94 -4.57 23.87 2.62
C GLY A 94 -5.79 23.70 3.52
N LEU A 95 -6.43 22.52 3.53
CA LEU A 95 -7.59 22.20 4.38
C LEU A 95 -7.18 21.74 5.79
N ALA A 96 -6.02 21.09 5.89
CA ALA A 96 -5.44 20.67 7.17
C ALA A 96 -3.98 21.14 7.27
N ALA A 97 -3.51 21.32 8.48
CA ALA A 97 -2.11 21.61 8.77
C ALA A 97 -1.51 20.48 9.61
N ARG A 98 -0.28 20.10 9.29
CA ARG A 98 0.54 19.20 10.09
C ARG A 98 1.33 20.02 11.11
N LEU A 99 1.15 19.73 12.38
CA LEU A 99 1.88 20.38 13.47
C LEU A 99 3.22 19.68 13.74
N PRO A 100 4.24 20.43 14.20
CA PRO A 100 5.48 19.83 14.68
C PRO A 100 5.23 18.95 15.91
N GLY A 101 5.96 17.85 16.03
CA GLY A 101 5.81 16.91 17.14
C GLY A 101 6.10 15.46 16.74
N ARG A 102 6.24 14.58 17.73
CA ARG A 102 6.43 13.15 17.53
C ARG A 102 5.52 12.34 18.48
N PRO A 103 4.47 11.68 17.97
CA PRO A 103 4.02 11.67 16.57
C PRO A 103 3.45 13.03 16.12
N PRO A 104 3.48 13.35 14.81
CA PRO A 104 2.90 14.58 14.28
C PRO A 104 1.38 14.58 14.46
N ALA A 105 0.84 15.73 14.86
CA ALA A 105 -0.60 15.98 14.93
C ALA A 105 -1.07 16.76 13.70
N PHE A 106 -2.37 16.69 13.42
CA PHE A 106 -3.05 17.41 12.36
C PHE A 106 -4.21 18.20 12.93
N THR A 107 -4.44 19.40 12.40
CA THR A 107 -5.56 20.27 12.77
C THR A 107 -6.18 20.88 11.51
N ALA A 108 -7.45 21.26 11.56
CA ALA A 108 -8.09 21.98 10.46
C ALA A 108 -7.50 23.39 10.33
N THR A 109 -7.32 23.86 9.10
CA THR A 109 -6.99 25.28 8.86
C THR A 109 -8.26 26.12 8.88
N ALA A 110 -8.13 27.45 8.93
CA ALA A 110 -9.26 28.35 8.72
C ALA A 110 -9.95 28.17 7.36
N HIS A 111 -9.21 27.72 6.32
CA HIS A 111 -9.81 27.36 5.04
C HIS A 111 -10.61 26.05 5.14
N GLY A 112 -10.04 25.02 5.78
CA GLY A 112 -10.72 23.74 6.00
C GLY A 112 -12.00 23.86 6.82
N VAL A 113 -12.00 24.70 7.86
CA VAL A 113 -13.20 24.98 8.67
C VAL A 113 -14.28 25.68 7.82
N ARG A 114 -13.91 26.65 6.98
CA ARG A 114 -14.86 27.31 6.07
C ARG A 114 -15.51 26.31 5.10
N VAL A 115 -14.72 25.47 4.44
CA VAL A 115 -15.21 24.43 3.51
C VAL A 115 -16.13 23.42 4.22
N LEU A 116 -15.86 23.14 5.51
CA LEU A 116 -16.69 22.25 6.31
C LEU A 116 -18.05 22.87 6.67
N LEU A 117 -18.08 24.16 7.00
CA LEU A 117 -19.31 24.87 7.41
C LEU A 117 -20.15 25.33 6.22
N ASP A 118 -19.50 25.67 5.11
CA ASP A 118 -20.15 26.12 3.87
C ASP A 118 -19.60 25.33 2.67
N PRO A 119 -20.10 24.10 2.46
CA PRO A 119 -19.63 23.24 1.37
C PRO A 119 -20.09 23.71 -0.03
N ALA A 120 -20.88 24.78 -0.13
CA ALA A 120 -21.42 25.32 -1.38
C ALA A 120 -20.71 26.61 -1.87
N ALA A 121 -19.71 27.09 -1.12
CA ALA A 121 -18.91 28.28 -1.43
C ALA A 121 -17.77 28.05 -2.43
#